data_AF-A0A2P4QCK6-F1
#
_entry.id   AF-A0A2P4QCK6-F1
#
_cell.length_a   1.000
_cell.length_b   1.000
_cell.length_c   1.000
_cell.angle_alpha   90.00
_cell.angle_beta   90.00
_cell.angle_gamma   90.00
#
_symmetry.space_group_name_H-M   'P 1'
#
loop_
_entity.id
_entity.type
_entity.pdbx_description
1 polymer ?
#
loop_
_entity_poly.entity_id
_entity_poly.type
_entity_poly.pdbx_seq_one_letter_code
_entity_poly.pdbx_strand_id
1 'polypeptide(L)'
;MTSVRPVKVSYIYACALPGIGEWKEWSPENIEKIVKKRKIEKLNPTFTPHTQFTKQWTMPILNKENEQDPIQGESMHEELLRRTELGEIEESDIPKVSTITNWISTFSRKWKEAMALRSLEEKTNSKNS
;
A
#
# COMPACT_ATOMS: atom_id res chain seq x y z
N MET A 1 -59.19 22.65 -8.37
CA MET A 1 -58.11 22.86 -7.38
C MET A 1 -57.17 21.66 -7.46
N THR A 2 -56.13 21.76 -8.27
CA THR A 2 -55.12 20.69 -8.42
C THR A 2 -54.17 20.75 -7.23
N SER A 3 -54.22 19.74 -6.37
CA SER A 3 -53.34 19.60 -5.21
C SER A 3 -51.90 19.35 -5.69
N VAL A 4 -51.09 20.40 -5.68
CA VAL A 4 -49.64 20.31 -5.90
C VAL A 4 -49.06 19.48 -4.75
N ARG A 5 -48.57 18.27 -5.03
CA ARG A 5 -47.90 17.46 -4.02
C ARG A 5 -46.56 18.14 -3.68
N PRO A 6 -46.23 18.38 -2.39
CA PRO A 6 -44.95 18.98 -2.05
C PRO A 6 -43.81 18.04 -2.47
N VAL A 7 -42.85 18.58 -3.22
CA VAL A 7 -41.63 17.87 -3.62
C VAL A 7 -40.85 17.55 -2.34
N LYS A 8 -40.73 16.27 -2.01
CA LYS A 8 -40.00 15.81 -0.82
C LYS A 8 -38.52 16.11 -1.03
N VAL A 9 -38.01 17.11 -0.31
CA VAL A 9 -36.61 17.52 -0.36
C VAL A 9 -35.77 16.41 0.30
N SER A 10 -35.07 15.61 -0.49
CA SER A 10 -34.21 14.54 0.00
C SER A 10 -32.85 15.08 0.43
N TYR A 11 -32.38 14.67 1.61
CA TYR A 11 -31.06 15.02 2.15
C TYR A 11 -30.06 13.90 1.86
N ILE A 12 -28.78 14.26 1.71
CA ILE A 12 -27.68 13.29 1.56
C ILE A 12 -26.77 13.33 2.79
N TYR A 13 -26.27 12.17 3.20
CA TYR A 13 -25.22 12.08 4.20
C TYR A 13 -23.86 11.97 3.51
N ALA A 14 -22.91 12.80 3.93
CA ALA A 14 -21.54 12.76 3.41
C ALA A 14 -20.53 13.07 4.53
N CYS A 15 -19.36 12.43 4.44
CA CYS A 15 -18.18 12.71 5.25
C CYS A 15 -17.01 13.08 4.34
N ALA A 16 -16.02 13.81 4.87
CA ALA A 16 -14.86 14.24 4.09
C ALA A 16 -13.92 13.08 3.72
N LEU A 17 -13.85 12.05 4.57
CA LEU A 17 -13.01 10.87 4.39
C LEU A 17 -13.77 9.60 4.79
N PRO A 18 -13.70 8.50 4.00
CA PRO A 18 -14.29 7.24 4.39
C PRO A 18 -13.66 6.69 5.67
N GLY A 19 -14.48 6.34 6.68
CA GLY A 19 -14.01 5.75 7.94
C GLY A 19 -13.32 6.72 8.91
N ILE A 20 -13.22 8.01 8.57
CA ILE A 20 -12.60 9.04 9.42
C ILE A 20 -13.52 10.26 9.49
N GLY A 21 -14.03 10.55 10.69
CA GLY A 21 -14.86 11.72 11.00
C GLY A 21 -16.37 11.45 11.02
N GLU A 22 -17.14 12.47 11.40
CA GLU A 22 -18.59 12.37 11.56
C GLU A 22 -19.34 12.57 10.22
N TRP A 23 -20.40 11.78 10.03
CA TRP A 23 -21.33 11.94 8.91
C TRP A 23 -22.16 13.20 9.09
N LYS A 24 -22.21 14.05 8.06
CA LYS A 24 -23.01 15.28 8.06
C LYS A 24 -24.12 15.19 7.03
N GLU A 25 -25.28 15.77 7.38
CA GLU A 25 -26.45 15.85 6.52
C GLU A 25 -26.42 17.13 5.67
N TRP A 26 -26.72 16.98 4.38
CA TRP A 26 -26.65 18.07 3.41
C TRP A 26 -28.00 18.24 2.71
N SER A 27 -28.61 19.40 2.91
CA SER A 27 -29.78 19.87 2.15
C SER A 27 -29.38 20.33 0.74
N PRO A 28 -30.30 20.35 -0.23
CA PRO A 28 -30.06 20.91 -1.57
C PRO A 28 -29.57 22.37 -1.57
N GLU A 29 -30.07 23.22 -0.67
CA GLU A 29 -29.65 24.62 -0.54
C GLU A 29 -28.18 24.76 -0.11
N ASN A 30 -27.73 23.86 0.77
CA ASN A 30 -26.32 23.79 1.20
C ASN A 30 -25.43 23.37 0.03
N ILE A 31 -25.88 22.42 -0.79
CA ILE A 31 -25.15 21.95 -1.97
C ILE A 31 -25.06 23.08 -3.02
N GLU A 32 -26.16 23.77 -3.30
CA GLU A 32 -26.21 24.86 -4.26
C GLU A 32 -25.26 26.01 -3.87
N LYS A 33 -25.16 26.34 -2.57
CA LYS A 33 -24.19 27.32 -2.05
C LYS A 33 -22.74 26.91 -2.31
N ILE A 34 -22.40 25.62 -2.24
CA ILE A 34 -21.04 25.12 -2.49
C ILE A 34 -20.69 25.26 -3.98
N VAL A 35 -21.62 24.83 -4.85
CA VAL A 35 -21.43 24.87 -6.30
C VAL A 35 -21.28 26.31 -6.79
N LYS A 36 -22.09 27.25 -6.28
CA LYS A 36 -21.97 28.67 -6.65
C LYS A 36 -20.70 29.35 -6.11
N LYS A 37 -20.18 28.91 -4.97
CA LYS A 37 -19.00 29.54 -4.33
C LYS A 37 -17.66 29.09 -4.91
N ARG A 38 -17.59 27.95 -5.61
CA ARG A 38 -16.33 27.35 -6.04
C ARG A 38 -16.27 27.23 -7.57
N LYS A 39 -15.27 27.86 -8.18
CA LYS A 39 -14.84 27.51 -9.54
C LYS A 39 -14.01 26.23 -9.43
N ILE A 40 -14.56 25.09 -9.86
CA ILE A 40 -13.85 23.80 -9.83
C ILE A 40 -12.86 23.81 -10.99
N GLU A 41 -11.69 24.41 -10.75
CA GLU A 41 -10.56 24.25 -11.65
C GLU A 41 -9.79 22.98 -11.29
N LYS A 42 -9.51 22.17 -12.30
CA LYS A 42 -8.72 20.95 -12.14
C LYS A 42 -7.34 21.35 -11.61
N LEU A 43 -7.02 20.94 -10.38
CA LEU A 43 -5.67 21.11 -9.84
C LEU A 43 -4.70 20.39 -10.78
N ASN A 44 -3.63 21.07 -11.18
CA ASN A 44 -2.50 20.43 -11.84
C ASN A 44 -1.58 19.91 -10.73
N PRO A 45 -1.66 18.63 -10.33
CA PRO A 45 -0.79 18.13 -9.29
C PRO A 45 0.66 18.21 -9.76
N THR A 46 1.51 18.83 -8.94
CA THR A 46 2.95 18.80 -9.17
C THR A 46 3.42 17.38 -8.86
N PHE A 47 3.66 16.59 -9.91
CA PHE A 47 4.23 15.26 -9.76
C PHE A 47 5.67 15.40 -9.28
N THR A 48 5.97 14.90 -8.08
CA THR A 48 7.36 14.77 -7.65
C THR A 48 7.99 13.60 -8.39
N PRO A 49 9.19 13.75 -8.97
CA PRO A 49 9.93 12.61 -9.50
C PRO A 49 10.11 11.56 -8.41
N HIS A 50 9.97 10.27 -8.75
CA HIS A 50 10.28 9.18 -7.82
C HIS A 50 11.71 9.34 -7.27
N THR A 51 11.90 9.02 -6.00
CA THR A 51 13.23 8.93 -5.41
C THR A 51 13.95 7.76 -6.07
N GLN A 52 14.97 8.04 -6.89
CA GLN A 52 15.92 7.02 -7.32
C GLN A 52 16.93 6.82 -6.20
N PHE A 53 16.90 5.64 -5.59
CA PHE A 53 17.90 5.23 -4.62
C PHE A 53 19.27 5.22 -5.32
N THR A 54 20.19 6.07 -4.88
CA THR A 54 21.53 6.18 -5.48
C THR A 54 22.43 5.01 -5.10
N LYS A 55 22.11 4.31 -4.02
CA LYS A 55 22.79 3.09 -3.58
C LYS A 55 22.16 1.88 -4.25
N GLN A 56 22.96 1.09 -4.97
CA GLN A 56 22.52 -0.22 -5.45
C GLN A 56 22.15 -1.06 -4.24
N TRP A 57 20.89 -1.49 -4.16
CA TRP A 57 20.44 -2.49 -3.18
C TRP A 57 21.04 -3.85 -3.58
N THR A 58 22.33 -4.01 -3.38
CA THR A 58 22.99 -5.31 -3.46
C THR A 58 22.66 -6.01 -2.15
N MET A 59 21.56 -6.78 -2.14
CA MET A 59 21.43 -7.84 -1.15
C MET A 59 22.69 -8.70 -1.29
N PRO A 60 23.56 -8.82 -0.26
CA PRO A 60 24.63 -9.78 -0.33
C PRO A 60 23.93 -11.13 -0.47
N ILE A 61 23.99 -11.69 -1.67
CA ILE A 61 23.62 -13.07 -1.90
C ILE A 61 24.62 -13.81 -1.02
N LEU A 62 24.16 -14.32 0.13
CA LEU A 62 24.95 -15.16 1.02
C LEU A 62 25.65 -16.19 0.12
N ASN A 63 26.98 -16.18 0.13
CA ASN A 63 27.77 -17.07 -0.72
C ASN A 63 27.23 -18.48 -0.57
N LYS A 64 26.76 -19.04 -1.70
CA LYS A 64 26.12 -20.36 -1.79
C LYS A 64 27.16 -21.47 -1.64
N GLU A 65 27.85 -21.55 -0.51
CA GLU A 65 28.60 -22.78 -0.18
C GLU A 65 27.71 -23.82 0.53
N ASN A 66 26.51 -23.44 1.00
CA ASN A 66 25.49 -24.38 1.46
C ASN A 66 24.11 -24.04 0.84
N GLU A 67 23.68 -24.84 -0.14
CA GLU A 67 22.44 -24.67 -0.90
C GLU A 67 21.13 -24.91 -0.10
N GLN A 68 21.15 -24.95 1.24
CA GLN A 68 20.04 -25.49 2.02
C GLN A 68 19.61 -24.70 3.26
N ASP A 69 20.27 -23.60 3.63
CA ASP A 69 19.83 -22.87 4.82
C ASP A 69 18.78 -21.81 4.45
N PRO A 70 17.49 -22.01 4.82
CA PRO A 70 16.50 -20.96 4.65
C PRO A 70 17.00 -19.72 5.39
N ILE A 71 16.82 -18.54 4.78
CA ILE A 71 17.18 -17.26 5.40
C ILE A 71 16.55 -17.22 6.80
N GLN A 72 17.38 -17.43 7.82
CA GLN A 72 16.94 -17.52 9.20
C GLN A 72 16.87 -16.10 9.77
N GLY A 73 15.83 -15.82 10.56
CA GLY A 73 15.64 -14.48 11.13
C GLY A 73 16.82 -13.98 11.96
N GLU A 74 17.57 -14.90 12.58
CA GLU A 74 18.79 -14.60 13.34
C GLU A 74 19.92 -14.09 12.44
N SER A 75 20.22 -14.80 11.35
CA SER A 75 21.24 -14.37 10.37
C SER A 75 20.91 -13.00 9.76
N MET A 76 19.63 -12.74 9.47
CA MET A 76 19.22 -11.42 8.98
C MET A 76 19.33 -10.33 10.05
N HIS A 77 19.09 -10.66 11.32
CA HIS A 77 19.27 -9.73 12.43
C HIS A 77 20.74 -9.35 12.65
N GLU A 78 21.67 -10.32 12.55
CA GLU A 78 23.11 -10.08 12.64
C GLU A 78 23.61 -9.15 11.53
N GLU A 79 23.14 -9.34 10.30
CA GLU A 79 23.48 -8.44 9.18
C GLU A 79 22.97 -7.02 9.41
N LEU A 80 21.79 -6.85 10.02
CA LEU A 80 21.26 -5.53 10.38
C LEU A 80 22.12 -4.85 11.45
N LEU A 81 22.56 -5.61 12.47
CA LEU A 81 23.48 -5.09 13.50
C LEU A 81 24.80 -4.60 12.86
N ARG A 82 25.39 -5.38 11.95
CA ARG A 82 26.61 -4.97 11.24
C ARG A 82 26.41 -3.66 10.46
N ARG A 83 25.22 -3.42 9.90
CA ARG A 83 24.91 -2.19 9.16
C ARG A 83 24.71 -0.98 10.07
N THR A 84 24.24 -1.21 11.29
CA THR A 84 24.21 -0.18 12.33
C THR A 84 25.61 0.23 12.76
N GLU A 85 26.54 -0.73 12.90
CA GLU A 85 27.95 -0.41 13.16
C GLU A 85 28.58 0.43 12.02
N LEU A 86 28.15 0.20 10.78
CA LEU A 86 28.57 0.98 9.61
C LEU A 86 27.88 2.35 9.50
N GLY A 87 26.96 2.68 10.41
CA GLY A 87 26.19 3.92 10.39
C GLY A 87 25.19 4.02 9.23
N GLU A 88 24.83 2.90 8.60
CA GLU A 88 23.86 2.87 7.50
C GLU A 88 22.41 2.88 8.00
N ILE A 89 22.19 2.36 9.19
CA ILE A 89 20.87 2.14 9.80
C ILE A 89 20.95 2.56 11.27
N GLU A 90 19.92 3.21 11.80
CA GLU A 90 19.83 3.53 13.22
C GLU A 90 19.54 2.26 14.04
N GLU A 91 20.11 2.13 15.23
CA GLU A 91 19.84 0.98 16.12
C GLU A 91 18.34 0.86 16.47
N SER A 92 17.64 2.00 16.56
CA SER A 92 16.20 2.05 16.84
C SER A 92 15.35 1.44 15.72
N ASP A 93 15.88 1.39 14.51
CA ASP A 93 15.20 0.83 13.33
C ASP A 93 15.36 -0.69 13.24
N ILE A 94 16.19 -1.33 14.08
CA ILE A 94 16.38 -2.78 14.06
C ILE A 94 15.15 -3.48 14.67
N PRO A 95 14.39 -4.24 13.88
CA PRO A 95 13.25 -4.98 14.39
C PRO A 95 13.69 -6.26 15.10
N LYS A 96 12.87 -6.72 16.04
CA LYS A 96 13.09 -7.99 16.74
C LYS A 96 13.20 -9.17 15.76
N VAL A 97 14.00 -10.18 16.11
CA VAL A 97 14.14 -11.44 15.35
C VAL A 97 12.80 -12.09 15.02
N SER A 98 11.82 -12.03 15.94
CA SER A 98 10.46 -12.55 15.71
C SER A 98 9.74 -11.83 14.57
N THR A 99 9.92 -10.52 14.47
CA THR A 99 9.33 -9.68 13.42
C THR A 99 9.97 -10.00 12.08
N ILE A 100 11.30 -10.11 12.05
CA ILE A 100 12.07 -10.50 10.87
C ILE A 100 11.61 -11.87 10.36
N THR A 101 11.53 -12.85 11.26
CA THR A 101 11.09 -14.22 10.93
C THR A 101 9.67 -14.24 10.36
N ASN A 102 8.76 -13.44 10.94
CA ASN A 102 7.40 -13.30 10.44
C ASN A 102 7.35 -12.65 9.04
N TRP A 103 8.17 -11.64 8.78
CA TRP A 103 8.27 -11.02 7.46
C TRP A 103 8.79 -11.99 6.41
N ILE A 104 9.86 -12.74 6.72
CA ILE A 104 10.41 -13.78 5.83
C ILE A 104 9.33 -14.80 5.51
N SER A 105 8.64 -15.31 6.53
CA SER A 105 7.58 -16.31 6.38
C SER A 105 6.42 -15.80 5.52
N THR A 106 5.97 -14.56 5.78
CA THR A 106 4.87 -13.93 5.05
C THR A 106 5.24 -13.69 3.59
N PHE A 107 6.45 -13.18 3.33
CA PHE A 107 6.96 -12.95 1.99
C PHE A 107 7.10 -14.26 1.22
N SER A 108 7.74 -15.29 1.82
CA SER A 108 7.91 -16.61 1.21
C SER A 108 6.57 -17.23 0.82
N ARG A 109 5.54 -17.10 1.65
CA ARG A 109 4.18 -17.58 1.32
C ARG A 109 3.62 -16.87 0.10
N LYS A 110 3.61 -15.52 0.10
CA LYS A 110 3.10 -14.73 -1.03
C LYS A 110 3.84 -15.01 -2.33
N TRP A 111 5.15 -15.17 -2.24
CA TRP A 111 5.98 -15.55 -3.39
C TRP A 111 5.59 -16.91 -3.95
N LYS A 112 5.45 -17.93 -3.09
CA LYS A 112 5.02 -19.28 -3.51
C LYS A 112 3.64 -19.25 -4.17
N GLU A 113 2.69 -18.49 -3.61
CA GLU A 113 1.35 -18.30 -4.19
C GLU A 113 1.43 -17.64 -5.58
N ALA A 114 2.18 -16.54 -5.72
CA ALA A 114 2.33 -15.84 -6.99
C ALA A 114 2.99 -16.71 -8.06
N MET A 115 4.00 -17.51 -7.70
CA MET A 115 4.66 -18.44 -8.61
C MET A 115 3.72 -19.57 -9.05
N ALA A 116 2.90 -20.10 -8.14
CA ALA A 116 1.89 -21.09 -8.46
C ALA A 116 0.85 -20.53 -9.46
N LEU A 117 0.37 -19.29 -9.24
CA LEU A 117 -0.56 -18.61 -10.16
C LEU A 117 0.04 -18.43 -11.55
N ARG A 118 1.30 -17.95 -11.64
CA ARG A 118 2.01 -17.81 -12.93
C ARG A 118 2.16 -19.13 -13.67
N SER A 119 2.49 -20.21 -12.95
CA SER A 119 2.59 -21.55 -13.56
C SER A 119 1.24 -22.05 -14.09
N LEU A 120 0.13 -21.71 -13.44
CA LEU A 120 -1.21 -22.03 -13.94
C LEU A 120 -1.56 -21.21 -15.18
N GLU A 121 -1.28 -19.90 -15.17
CA GLU A 121 -1.53 -19.01 -16.29
C GLU A 121 -0.78 -19.46 -17.56
N GLU A 122 0.50 -19.82 -17.43
CA GLU A 122 1.31 -20.36 -18.53
C GLU A 122 0.70 -21.65 -19.12
N LYS A 123 0.21 -22.56 -18.27
CA LYS A 123 -0.46 -23.80 -18.69
C LYS A 123 -1.81 -23.57 -19.37
N THR A 124 -2.50 -22.49 -19.01
CA THR A 124 -3.74 -22.11 -19.68
C THR A 124 -3.46 -21.50 -21.05
N ASN A 125 -2.52 -20.55 -21.13
CA ASN A 125 -2.15 -19.83 -22.36
C ASN A 125 -1.54 -20.72 -23.45
N SER A 126 -0.92 -21.84 -23.07
CA SER A 126 -0.41 -22.85 -24.01
C SER A 126 -1.49 -23.76 -24.61
N LYS A 127 -2.72 -23.81 -24.06
CA LYS A 127 -3.80 -24.70 -24.58
C LYS A 127 -4.73 -24.03 -25.59
N ASN A 128 -4.66 -22.71 -25.69
CA ASN A 128 -5.51 -21.85 -26.52
C ASN A 128 -4.71 -21.16 -27.65
N SER A 129 -3.48 -21.61 -27.91
CA SER A 129 -2.67 -21.25 -29.07
C SER A 129 -2.47 -22.43 -30.01
#